data_AF-A0A1I4MRU8-F1
#
_entry.id   AF-A0A1I4MRU8-F1
#
_cell.length_a   1.000
_cell.length_b   1.000
_cell.length_c   1.000
_cell.angle_alpha   90.00
_cell.angle_beta   90.00
_cell.angle_gamma   90.00
#
_symmetry.space_group_name_H-M   'P 1'
#
loop_
_entity.id
_entity.type
_entity.pdbx_description
1 polymer ?
#
loop_
_entity_poly.entity_id
_entity_poly.type
_entity_poly.pdbx_seq_one_letter_code
_entity_poly.pdbx_strand_id
1 'polypeptide(L)'
;MLDTTRRATVYRMVMEKHVCPYGLKTKDLLEREGFTVDDHWLTTREETDAFKAEHDVKTTPQTFIGGQRIGGYDDLRRHLGKEVKDPNATSYTPVVAVFAMTALMALAASYAAYGTPLTLRAGEWFIAFSMCVLAILKLQDVETFSSMFLGYDLLARRWVRYAYAYPFCEALAGVLMVAGALNWLSIPVALFIGTVGAASVIKAVYVDKREIKCACVGGSGSVPLGFVSLTENLMMVGMAVWVLVMHH
;
A
#
# COMPACT_ATOMS: atom_id res chain seq x y z
N MET A 1 -27.85 8.66 39.24
CA MET A 1 -27.56 9.77 38.33
C MET A 1 -26.96 9.16 37.08
N LEU A 2 -27.65 9.25 35.93
CA LEU A 2 -27.09 8.82 34.65
C LEU A 2 -25.93 9.75 34.34
N ASP A 3 -24.73 9.19 34.16
CA ASP A 3 -23.51 9.92 33.80
C ASP A 3 -23.69 10.55 32.41
N THR A 4 -24.24 11.77 32.36
CA THR A 4 -24.51 12.53 31.13
C THR A 4 -23.23 12.84 30.34
N THR A 5 -22.06 12.65 30.95
CA THR A 5 -20.74 12.86 30.37
C THR A 5 -20.34 11.78 29.37
N ARG A 6 -21.03 10.62 29.34
CA ARG A 6 -20.74 9.50 28.42
C ARG A 6 -21.84 9.21 27.41
N ARG A 7 -22.68 10.20 27.08
CA ARG A 7 -23.66 10.07 25.98
C ARG A 7 -23.15 10.81 24.74
N ALA A 8 -23.13 10.10 23.61
CA ALA A 8 -22.75 10.65 22.32
C ALA A 8 -23.86 10.42 21.31
N THR A 9 -24.17 11.43 20.51
CA THR A 9 -25.13 11.34 19.40
C THR A 9 -24.37 11.31 18.09
N VAL A 10 -24.68 10.34 17.23
CA VAL A 10 -24.09 10.25 15.89
C VAL A 10 -25.19 10.34 14.85
N TYR A 11 -25.03 11.26 13.91
CA TYR A 11 -25.87 11.35 12.72
C TYR A 11 -25.12 10.70 11.56
N ARG A 12 -25.62 9.58 11.03
CA ARG A 12 -24.99 8.84 9.93
C ARG A 12 -25.99 8.44 8.86
N MET A 13 -25.49 8.34 7.63
CA MET A 13 -26.30 7.85 6.51
C MET A 13 -26.54 6.34 6.64
N VAL A 14 -27.81 5.94 6.59
CA VAL A 14 -28.25 4.55 6.54
C VAL A 14 -29.35 4.46 5.50
N MET A 15 -28.95 4.24 4.24
CA MET A 15 -29.89 4.10 3.13
C MET A 15 -29.87 2.65 2.65
N GLU A 16 -30.99 2.17 2.10
CA GLU A 16 -31.14 0.79 1.63
C GLU A 16 -30.05 0.37 0.62
N LYS A 17 -29.62 1.30 -0.25
CA LYS A 17 -28.59 1.07 -1.28
C LYS A 17 -27.22 1.65 -0.98
N HIS A 18 -27.02 2.25 0.20
CA HIS A 18 -25.75 2.90 0.54
C HIS A 18 -25.37 2.73 2.02
N VAL A 19 -24.25 2.04 2.25
CA VAL A 19 -23.65 1.87 3.58
C VAL A 19 -22.52 2.88 3.74
N CYS A 20 -22.65 3.79 4.72
CA CYS A 20 -21.59 4.75 5.03
C CYS A 20 -20.51 4.10 5.92
N PRO A 21 -19.28 3.85 5.41
CA PRO A 21 -18.24 3.19 6.19
C PRO A 21 -17.75 4.03 7.36
N TYR A 22 -17.66 5.35 7.20
CA TYR A 22 -17.25 6.26 8.28
C TYR A 22 -18.33 6.37 9.37
N GLY A 23 -19.61 6.27 9.02
CA GLY A 23 -20.70 6.20 9.99
C GLY A 23 -20.58 5.00 10.93
N LEU A 24 -20.32 3.82 10.35
CA LEU A 24 -20.09 2.60 11.13
C LEU A 24 -18.84 2.70 12.02
N LYS A 25 -17.72 3.18 11.46
CA LYS A 25 -16.47 3.36 12.23
C LYS A 25 -16.64 4.37 13.38
N THR A 26 -17.41 5.43 13.18
CA THR A 26 -17.69 6.45 14.20
C THR A 26 -18.49 5.85 15.36
N LYS A 27 -19.54 5.08 15.04
CA LYS A 27 -20.35 4.38 16.04
C LYS A 27 -19.52 3.39 16.85
N ASP A 28 -18.78 2.50 16.17
CA ASP A 28 -17.91 1.51 16.81
C ASP A 28 -16.82 2.17 17.68
N LEU A 29 -16.26 3.30 17.23
CA LEU A 29 -15.28 4.05 18.02
C LEU A 29 -15.87 4.58 19.32
N LEU A 30 -17.05 5.19 19.27
CA LEU A 30 -17.74 5.71 20.46
C LEU A 30 -18.10 4.58 21.44
N GLU A 31 -18.61 3.46 20.94
CA GLU A 31 -18.95 2.29 21.75
C GLU A 31 -17.70 1.72 22.47
N ARG A 32 -16.56 1.63 21.78
CA ARG A 32 -15.29 1.15 22.37
C ARG A 32 -14.72 2.07 23.44
N GLU A 33 -14.93 3.37 23.31
CA GLU A 33 -14.54 4.36 24.35
C GLU A 33 -15.55 4.43 25.51
N GLY A 34 -16.59 3.58 25.49
CA GLY A 34 -17.55 3.46 26.58
C GLY A 34 -18.65 4.51 26.57
N PHE A 35 -18.92 5.14 25.42
CA PHE A 35 -20.08 6.03 25.26
C PHE A 35 -21.35 5.22 25.02
N THR A 36 -22.46 5.69 25.59
CA THR A 36 -23.80 5.31 25.15
C THR A 36 -24.12 6.09 23.89
N VAL A 37 -24.24 5.39 22.76
CA VAL A 37 -24.42 6.01 21.44
C VAL A 37 -25.91 6.13 21.09
N ASP A 38 -26.32 7.35 20.81
CA ASP A 38 -27.62 7.70 20.25
C ASP A 38 -27.50 7.82 18.73
N ASP A 39 -27.84 6.73 18.04
CA ASP A 39 -27.59 6.52 16.61
C ASP A 39 -28.76 7.04 15.75
N HIS A 40 -28.61 8.26 15.23
CA HIS A 40 -29.59 8.91 14.36
C HIS A 40 -29.31 8.61 12.89
N TRP A 41 -30.29 8.03 12.21
CA TRP A 41 -30.16 7.63 10.82
C TRP A 41 -30.71 8.69 9.89
N LEU A 42 -29.88 9.05 8.90
CA LEU A 42 -30.29 9.83 7.74
C LEU A 42 -30.58 8.80 6.63
N THR A 43 -31.86 8.59 6.35
CA THR A 43 -32.34 7.49 5.52
C THR A 43 -32.60 7.88 4.07
N THR A 44 -32.72 9.19 3.83
CA THR A 44 -32.88 9.77 2.48
C THR A 44 -31.76 10.77 2.15
N ARG A 45 -31.61 11.06 0.87
CA ARG A 45 -30.63 12.07 0.42
C ARG A 45 -31.08 13.47 0.81
N GLU A 46 -32.37 13.72 0.72
CA GLU A 46 -33.03 14.96 1.14
C GLU A 46 -32.80 15.22 2.64
N GLU A 47 -32.98 14.21 3.50
CA GLU A 47 -32.64 14.31 4.93
C GLU A 47 -31.16 14.61 5.14
N THR A 48 -30.29 13.94 4.39
CA THR A 48 -28.84 14.13 4.51
C THR A 48 -28.43 15.55 4.12
N ASP A 49 -28.99 16.07 3.03
CA ASP A 49 -28.65 17.40 2.52
C ASP A 49 -29.31 18.50 3.38
N ALA A 50 -30.51 18.25 3.92
CA ALA A 50 -31.14 19.11 4.93
C ALA A 50 -30.29 19.18 6.21
N PHE A 51 -29.85 18.03 6.74
CA PHE A 51 -28.97 17.97 7.91
C PHE A 51 -27.65 18.73 7.69
N LYS A 52 -27.04 18.56 6.51
CA LYS A 52 -25.82 19.29 6.12
C LYS A 52 -26.04 20.80 6.09
N ALA A 53 -27.16 21.25 5.54
CA ALA A 53 -27.51 22.67 5.48
C ALA A 53 -27.81 23.25 6.87
N GLU A 54 -28.57 22.52 7.69
CA GLU A 54 -28.95 22.94 9.06
C GLU A 54 -27.71 23.10 9.96
N HIS A 55 -26.76 22.16 9.87
CA HIS A 55 -25.57 22.18 10.69
C HIS A 55 -24.35 22.85 10.03
N ASP A 56 -24.49 23.42 8.83
CA ASP A 56 -23.40 23.99 8.03
C ASP A 56 -22.17 23.04 7.93
N VAL A 57 -22.42 21.79 7.52
CA VAL A 57 -21.39 20.76 7.33
C VAL A 57 -21.40 20.20 5.92
N LYS A 58 -20.21 19.86 5.41
CA LYS A 58 -20.06 19.31 4.05
C LYS A 58 -20.24 17.79 4.02
N THR A 59 -20.02 17.11 5.14
CA THR A 59 -19.92 15.64 5.20
C THR A 59 -20.69 15.07 6.38
N THR A 60 -21.06 13.81 6.26
CA THR A 60 -21.56 12.95 7.34
C THR A 60 -20.65 11.72 7.41
N PRO A 61 -20.51 11.05 8.58
CA PRO A 61 -21.24 11.27 9.82
C PRO A 61 -20.82 12.52 10.58
N GLN A 62 -21.66 12.97 11.51
CA GLN A 62 -21.35 14.02 12.49
C GLN A 62 -21.61 13.52 13.91
N THR A 63 -20.66 13.78 14.80
CA THR A 63 -20.70 13.35 16.21
C THR A 63 -20.92 14.53 17.14
N PHE A 64 -21.78 14.34 18.13
CA PHE A 64 -22.05 15.29 19.21
C PHE A 64 -21.85 14.60 20.55
N ILE A 65 -21.16 15.25 21.49
CA ILE A 65 -20.92 14.74 22.85
C ILE A 65 -21.30 15.84 23.83
N GLY A 66 -22.16 15.54 24.79
CA GLY A 66 -22.64 16.54 25.76
C GLY A 66 -23.32 17.77 25.11
N GLY A 67 -23.94 17.60 23.94
CA GLY A 67 -24.55 18.69 23.16
C GLY A 67 -23.56 19.53 22.32
N GLN A 68 -22.25 19.31 22.47
CA GLN A 68 -21.24 19.98 21.65
C GLN A 68 -20.94 19.17 20.38
N ARG A 69 -20.93 19.83 19.22
CA ARG A 69 -20.51 19.21 17.95
C ARG A 69 -19.01 18.96 17.96
N ILE A 70 -18.61 17.70 17.84
CA ILE A 70 -17.21 17.29 17.72
C ILE A 70 -16.76 17.31 16.26
N GLY A 71 -17.62 16.84 15.34
CA GLY A 71 -17.33 16.83 13.91
C GLY A 71 -17.42 15.45 13.27
N GLY A 72 -16.66 15.23 12.20
CA GLY A 72 -16.60 13.96 11.49
C GLY A 72 -15.77 12.90 12.21
N TYR A 73 -15.53 11.77 11.55
CA TYR A 73 -14.77 10.66 12.13
C TYR A 73 -13.36 11.05 12.57
N ASP A 74 -12.65 11.85 11.75
CA ASP A 74 -11.29 12.30 12.10
C ASP A 74 -11.30 13.28 13.27
N ASP A 75 -12.27 14.19 13.34
CA ASP A 75 -12.41 15.13 14.46
C ASP A 75 -12.71 14.39 15.76
N LEU A 76 -13.57 13.37 15.69
CA LEU A 76 -13.83 12.48 16.82
C LEU A 76 -12.56 11.77 17.30
N ARG A 77 -11.74 11.24 16.38
CA ARG A 77 -10.46 10.63 16.75
C ARG A 77 -9.54 11.61 17.45
N ARG A 78 -9.42 12.86 16.95
CA ARG A 78 -8.63 13.90 17.62
C ARG A 78 -9.16 14.22 19.01
N HIS A 79 -10.47 14.36 19.15
CA HIS A 79 -11.13 14.64 20.44
C HIS A 79 -10.85 13.55 21.48
N LEU A 80 -10.80 12.28 21.05
CA LEU A 80 -10.48 11.12 21.89
C LEU A 80 -8.97 10.87 22.06
N GLY A 81 -8.12 11.81 21.62
CA GLY A 81 -6.66 11.68 21.73
C GLY A 81 -6.04 10.58 20.85
N LYS A 82 -6.77 10.08 19.84
CA LYS A 82 -6.27 9.07 18.90
C LYS A 82 -5.57 9.76 17.73
N GLU A 83 -4.51 9.12 17.25
CA GLU A 83 -3.82 9.57 16.03
C GLU A 83 -4.80 9.60 14.86
N VAL A 84 -4.73 10.65 14.04
CA VAL A 84 -5.44 10.72 12.75
C VAL A 84 -4.40 10.52 11.67
N LYS A 85 -4.75 9.75 10.63
CA LYS A 85 -3.85 9.57 9.50
C LYS A 85 -3.63 10.92 8.83
N ASP A 86 -2.40 11.41 8.87
CA ASP A 86 -1.97 12.49 8.00
C ASP A 86 -1.86 11.92 6.57
N PRO A 87 -2.64 12.43 5.60
CA PRO A 87 -2.57 12.00 4.20
C PRO A 87 -1.17 12.15 3.58
N ASN A 88 -0.34 13.04 4.14
CA ASN A 88 1.01 13.33 3.65
C ASN A 88 2.12 12.61 4.44
N ALA A 89 1.80 11.92 5.54
CA ALA A 89 2.82 11.19 6.29
C ALA A 89 3.34 9.99 5.51
N THR A 90 4.64 9.73 5.64
CA THR A 90 5.28 8.56 5.05
C THR A 90 4.82 7.29 5.77
N SER A 91 4.52 6.24 5.00
CA SER A 91 4.11 4.95 5.57
C SER A 91 4.86 3.81 4.90
N TYR A 92 5.55 2.99 5.70
CA TYR A 92 6.19 1.77 5.24
C TYR A 92 5.33 0.52 5.46
N THR A 93 4.16 0.65 6.08
CA THR A 93 3.27 -0.47 6.39
C THR A 93 2.93 -1.34 5.17
N PRO A 94 2.61 -0.78 3.98
CA PRO A 94 2.34 -1.61 2.80
C PRO A 94 3.56 -2.43 2.37
N VAL A 95 4.76 -1.85 2.46
CA VAL A 95 6.01 -2.52 2.08
C VAL A 95 6.34 -3.64 3.04
N VAL A 96 6.26 -3.37 4.35
CA VAL A 96 6.47 -4.38 5.39
C VAL A 96 5.48 -5.53 5.23
N ALA A 97 4.21 -5.23 4.94
CA ALA A 97 3.20 -6.26 4.69
C ALA A 97 3.54 -7.13 3.48
N VAL A 98 3.99 -6.53 2.36
CA VAL A 98 4.41 -7.28 1.16
C VAL A 98 5.56 -8.22 1.47
N PHE A 99 6.67 -7.71 2.01
CA PHE A 99 7.85 -8.53 2.29
C PHE A 99 7.62 -9.56 3.40
N ALA A 100 6.83 -9.23 4.43
CA ALA A 100 6.47 -10.21 5.45
C ALA A 100 5.64 -11.35 4.86
N MET A 101 4.65 -11.05 4.02
CA MET A 101 3.81 -12.06 3.39
C MET A 101 4.60 -12.93 2.41
N THR A 102 5.49 -12.35 1.60
CA THR A 102 6.32 -13.12 0.66
C THR A 102 7.36 -13.97 1.38
N ALA A 103 7.89 -13.51 2.52
CA ALA A 103 8.75 -14.33 3.38
C ALA A 103 7.98 -15.53 3.94
N LEU A 104 6.77 -15.32 4.47
CA LEU A 104 5.93 -16.40 4.96
C LEU A 104 5.55 -17.39 3.84
N MET A 105 5.24 -16.90 2.65
CA MET A 105 4.99 -17.75 1.47
C MET A 105 6.22 -18.59 1.11
N ALA A 106 7.41 -18.01 1.14
CA ALA A 106 8.65 -18.72 0.84
C ALA A 106 8.98 -19.81 1.87
N LEU A 107 8.82 -19.51 3.16
CA LEU A 107 9.00 -20.49 4.24
C LEU A 107 7.95 -21.62 4.14
N ALA A 108 6.70 -21.27 3.85
CA ALA A 108 5.63 -22.26 3.67
C ALA A 108 5.87 -23.15 2.44
N ALA A 109 6.30 -22.57 1.32
CA ALA A 109 6.68 -23.31 0.12
C ALA A 109 7.87 -24.24 0.39
N SER A 110 8.89 -23.75 1.10
CA SER A 110 10.05 -24.57 1.51
C SER A 110 9.63 -25.74 2.40
N TYR A 111 8.77 -25.48 3.38
CA TYR A 111 8.25 -26.53 4.24
C TYR A 111 7.43 -27.56 3.45
N ALA A 112 6.58 -27.12 2.52
CA ALA A 112 5.79 -28.01 1.68
C ALA A 112 6.64 -28.86 0.72
N ALA A 113 7.72 -28.33 0.17
CA ALA A 113 8.57 -29.02 -0.79
C ALA A 113 9.68 -29.88 -0.16
N TYR A 114 10.27 -29.42 0.95
CA TYR A 114 11.48 -29.99 1.55
C TYR A 114 11.29 -30.45 3.01
N GLY A 115 10.08 -30.32 3.58
CA GLY A 115 9.79 -30.67 4.97
C GLY A 115 10.46 -29.74 6.00
N THR A 116 11.20 -28.73 5.57
CA THR A 116 11.91 -27.77 6.43
C THR A 116 11.69 -26.34 5.92
N PRO A 117 11.38 -25.39 6.82
CA PRO A 117 11.08 -24.01 6.41
C PRO A 117 12.35 -23.22 6.03
N LEU A 118 13.49 -23.52 6.67
CA LEU A 118 14.75 -22.80 6.48
C LEU A 118 15.67 -23.57 5.53
N THR A 119 15.62 -23.22 4.25
CA THR A 119 16.51 -23.76 3.20
C THR A 119 17.08 -22.63 2.36
N LEU A 120 18.16 -22.89 1.61
CA LEU A 120 18.65 -21.95 0.60
C LEU A 120 17.55 -21.62 -0.43
N ARG A 121 16.73 -22.61 -0.78
CA ARG A 121 15.60 -22.45 -1.70
C ARG A 121 14.51 -21.52 -1.15
N ALA A 122 14.32 -21.49 0.17
CA ALA A 122 13.43 -20.53 0.82
C ALA A 122 13.91 -19.07 0.59
N GLY A 123 15.22 -18.83 0.63
CA GLY A 123 15.79 -17.52 0.32
C GLY A 123 15.57 -17.11 -1.13
N GLU A 124 15.77 -18.03 -2.07
CA GLU A 124 15.51 -17.81 -3.51
C GLU A 124 14.02 -17.51 -3.78
N TRP A 125 13.12 -18.30 -3.19
CA TRP A 125 11.68 -18.10 -3.32
C TRP A 125 11.20 -16.82 -2.64
N PHE A 126 11.83 -16.39 -1.55
CA PHE A 126 11.51 -15.10 -0.93
C PHE A 126 11.74 -13.94 -1.90
N ILE A 127 12.89 -13.92 -2.59
CA ILE A 127 13.19 -12.87 -3.56
C ILE A 127 12.23 -12.97 -4.75
N ALA A 128 12.03 -14.17 -5.29
CA ALA A 128 11.19 -14.38 -6.46
C ALA A 128 9.70 -14.03 -6.19
N PHE A 129 9.15 -14.44 -5.03
CA PHE A 129 7.80 -14.05 -4.62
C PHE A 129 7.66 -12.56 -4.36
N SER A 130 8.69 -11.92 -3.77
CA SER A 130 8.70 -10.46 -3.60
C SER A 130 8.64 -9.74 -4.94
N MET A 131 9.42 -10.18 -5.93
CA MET A 131 9.35 -9.64 -7.29
C MET A 131 7.98 -9.86 -7.93
N CYS A 132 7.39 -11.05 -7.82
CA CYS A 132 6.05 -11.31 -8.36
C CYS A 132 4.99 -10.42 -7.73
N VAL A 133 4.98 -10.25 -6.41
CA VAL A 133 3.98 -9.43 -5.71
C VAL A 133 4.16 -7.95 -6.03
N LEU A 134 5.40 -7.44 -6.06
CA LEU A 134 5.68 -6.06 -6.46
C LEU A 134 5.29 -5.80 -7.92
N ALA A 135 5.56 -6.75 -8.82
CA ALA A 135 5.12 -6.67 -10.21
C ALA A 135 3.59 -6.64 -10.31
N ILE A 136 2.86 -7.43 -9.51
CA ILE A 136 1.39 -7.37 -9.44
C ILE A 136 0.92 -5.97 -9.04
N LEU A 137 1.53 -5.35 -8.02
CA LEU A 137 1.16 -3.98 -7.59
C LEU A 137 1.38 -2.95 -8.71
N LYS A 138 2.46 -3.10 -9.49
CA LYS A 138 2.72 -2.25 -10.67
C LYS A 138 1.73 -2.51 -11.81
N LEU A 139 1.30 -3.75 -12.00
CA LEU A 139 0.34 -4.16 -13.03
C LEU A 139 -1.11 -3.77 -12.71
N GLN A 140 -1.47 -3.56 -11.43
CA GLN A 140 -2.81 -3.13 -11.03
C GLN A 140 -3.19 -1.76 -11.61
N ASP A 141 -2.22 -0.85 -11.71
CA ASP A 141 -2.40 0.46 -12.34
C ASP A 141 -1.11 0.86 -13.08
N VAL A 142 -0.98 0.33 -14.31
CA VAL A 142 0.19 0.57 -15.16
C VAL A 142 0.33 2.03 -15.54
N GLU A 143 -0.78 2.78 -15.65
CA GLU A 143 -0.75 4.18 -16.06
C GLU A 143 -0.22 5.09 -14.95
N THR A 144 -0.69 4.88 -13.72
CA THR A 144 -0.14 5.57 -12.55
C THR A 144 1.32 5.16 -12.32
N PHE A 145 1.64 3.86 -12.46
CA PHE A 145 3.02 3.38 -12.36
C PHE A 145 3.93 4.05 -13.39
N SER A 146 3.59 4.01 -14.68
CA SER A 146 4.44 4.51 -15.76
C SER A 146 4.72 6.00 -15.59
N SER A 147 3.70 6.77 -15.22
CA SER A 147 3.80 8.20 -14.93
C SER A 147 4.79 8.49 -13.79
N MET A 148 4.73 7.72 -12.70
CA MET A 148 5.67 7.88 -11.58
C MET A 148 7.07 7.37 -11.93
N PHE A 149 7.19 6.28 -12.70
CA PHE A 149 8.44 5.66 -13.10
C PHE A 149 9.27 6.57 -14.01
N LEU A 150 8.63 7.25 -14.97
CA LEU A 150 9.25 8.32 -15.78
C LEU A 150 9.83 9.45 -14.91
N GLY A 151 9.28 9.65 -13.72
CA GLY A 151 9.72 10.63 -12.73
C GLY A 151 11.16 10.43 -12.25
N TYR A 152 11.75 9.23 -12.38
CA TYR A 152 13.13 8.98 -11.93
C TYR A 152 13.94 8.05 -12.84
N ASP A 153 13.31 7.14 -13.59
CA ASP A 153 14.05 6.16 -14.38
C ASP A 153 14.71 6.75 -15.63
N LEU A 154 16.02 6.54 -15.75
CA LEU A 154 16.86 7.11 -16.81
C LEU A 154 16.48 6.58 -18.20
N LEU A 155 16.20 5.28 -18.31
CA LEU A 155 15.86 4.65 -19.59
C LEU A 155 14.42 4.96 -19.98
N ALA A 156 13.50 4.92 -19.02
CA ALA A 156 12.09 5.26 -19.23
C ALA A 156 11.93 6.69 -19.74
N ARG A 157 12.68 7.65 -19.20
CA ARG A 157 12.69 9.05 -19.69
C ARG A 157 13.12 9.18 -21.15
N ARG A 158 14.01 8.29 -21.62
CA ARG A 158 14.47 8.29 -23.01
C ARG A 158 13.54 7.50 -23.92
N TRP A 159 12.89 6.45 -23.41
CA TRP A 159 11.97 5.61 -24.16
C TRP A 159 10.72 5.30 -23.33
N VAL A 160 9.68 6.12 -23.48
CA VAL A 160 8.46 6.04 -22.66
C VAL A 160 7.80 4.66 -22.71
N ARG A 161 7.85 3.95 -23.84
CA ARG A 161 7.27 2.60 -23.97
C ARG A 161 7.95 1.59 -23.05
N TYR A 162 9.21 1.80 -22.66
CA TYR A 162 9.88 0.98 -21.64
C TYR A 162 9.18 1.06 -20.29
N ALA A 163 8.65 2.24 -19.90
CA ALA A 163 7.91 2.39 -18.64
C ALA A 163 6.68 1.48 -18.59
N TYR A 164 5.99 1.29 -19.72
CA TYR A 164 4.85 0.39 -19.83
C TYR A 164 5.26 -1.08 -19.87
N ALA A 165 6.42 -1.40 -20.46
CA ALA A 165 6.92 -2.77 -20.56
C ALA A 165 7.53 -3.29 -19.24
N TYR A 166 8.11 -2.39 -18.43
CA TYR A 166 8.86 -2.74 -17.21
C TYR A 166 8.11 -3.67 -16.25
N PRO A 167 6.84 -3.41 -15.85
CA PRO A 167 6.12 -4.29 -14.93
C PRO A 167 5.96 -5.73 -15.47
N PHE A 168 5.82 -5.87 -16.79
CA PHE A 168 5.70 -7.18 -17.44
C PHE A 168 7.05 -7.90 -17.48
N CYS A 169 8.14 -7.19 -17.76
CA CYS A 169 9.49 -7.76 -17.71
C CYS A 169 9.82 -8.26 -16.30
N GLU A 170 9.47 -7.49 -15.29
CA GLU A 170 9.66 -7.87 -13.89
C GLU A 170 8.79 -9.05 -13.48
N ALA A 171 7.50 -9.05 -13.85
CA ALA A 171 6.61 -10.19 -13.61
C ALA A 171 7.16 -11.47 -14.26
N LEU A 172 7.59 -11.38 -15.52
CA LEU A 172 8.18 -12.49 -16.26
C LEU A 172 9.44 -13.01 -15.55
N ALA A 173 10.37 -12.12 -15.20
CA ALA A 173 11.58 -12.50 -14.48
C ALA A 173 11.27 -13.18 -13.13
N GLY A 174 10.36 -12.60 -12.34
CA GLY A 174 9.94 -13.19 -11.06
C GLY A 174 9.32 -14.57 -11.20
N VAL A 175 8.39 -14.76 -12.14
CA VAL A 175 7.73 -16.06 -12.39
C VAL A 175 8.75 -17.11 -12.84
N LEU A 176 9.66 -16.76 -13.75
CA LEU A 176 10.70 -17.68 -14.20
C LEU A 176 11.68 -18.04 -13.07
N MET A 177 12.00 -17.08 -12.20
CA MET A 177 12.81 -17.32 -11.00
C MET A 177 12.12 -18.26 -10.00
N VAL A 178 10.81 -18.10 -9.76
CA VAL A 178 10.03 -19.04 -8.92
C VAL A 178 10.11 -20.46 -9.48
N ALA A 179 9.91 -20.59 -10.79
CA ALA A 179 9.95 -21.88 -11.49
C ALA A 179 11.36 -22.49 -11.53
N GLY A 180 12.41 -21.67 -11.42
CA GLY A 180 13.78 -22.10 -11.71
C GLY A 180 13.98 -22.52 -13.17
N ALA A 181 13.20 -21.93 -14.08
CA ALA A 181 13.14 -22.32 -15.49
C ALA A 181 13.58 -21.15 -16.40
N LEU A 182 14.11 -21.49 -17.58
CA LEU A 182 14.55 -20.52 -18.59
C LEU A 182 15.51 -19.46 -18.02
N ASN A 183 16.48 -19.89 -17.21
CA ASN A 183 17.48 -19.01 -16.59
C ASN A 183 18.24 -18.17 -17.63
N TRP A 184 18.46 -18.70 -18.83
CA TRP A 184 19.05 -17.98 -19.95
C TRP A 184 18.27 -16.72 -20.36
N LEU A 185 16.97 -16.65 -20.06
CA LEU A 185 16.10 -15.51 -20.33
C LEU A 185 15.86 -14.66 -19.08
N SER A 186 15.59 -15.29 -17.94
CA SER A 186 15.27 -14.55 -16.70
C SER A 186 16.46 -13.76 -16.16
N ILE A 187 17.67 -14.31 -16.22
CA ILE A 187 18.91 -13.67 -15.75
C ILE A 187 19.19 -12.37 -16.52
N PRO A 188 19.31 -12.36 -17.87
CA PRO A 188 19.64 -11.13 -18.57
C PRO A 188 18.54 -10.07 -18.45
N VAL A 189 17.26 -10.47 -18.41
CA VAL A 189 16.16 -9.53 -18.17
C VAL A 189 16.30 -8.87 -16.80
N ALA A 190 16.45 -9.68 -15.74
CA ALA A 190 16.58 -9.21 -14.36
C ALA A 190 17.84 -8.34 -14.16
N LEU A 191 18.99 -8.75 -14.70
CA LEU A 191 20.23 -7.96 -14.65
C LEU A 191 20.06 -6.61 -15.37
N PHE A 192 19.45 -6.62 -16.55
CA PHE A 192 19.30 -5.39 -17.32
C PHE A 192 18.38 -4.39 -16.63
N ILE A 193 17.15 -4.81 -16.29
CA ILE A 193 16.16 -3.89 -15.68
C ILE A 193 16.58 -3.51 -14.26
N GLY A 194 17.18 -4.43 -13.49
CA GLY A 194 17.66 -4.17 -12.14
C GLY A 194 18.86 -3.23 -12.11
N THR A 195 19.82 -3.37 -13.03
CA THR A 195 20.99 -2.48 -13.07
C THR A 195 20.60 -1.08 -13.51
N VAL A 196 19.75 -0.97 -14.55
CA VAL A 196 19.23 0.33 -15.01
C VAL A 196 18.43 1.00 -13.89
N GLY A 197 17.52 0.25 -13.25
CA GLY A 197 16.71 0.76 -12.13
C GLY A 197 17.54 1.18 -10.93
N ALA A 198 18.55 0.40 -10.53
CA ALA A 198 19.46 0.76 -9.44
C ALA A 198 20.22 2.05 -9.75
N ALA A 199 20.80 2.17 -10.95
CA ALA A 199 21.50 3.38 -11.38
C ALA A 199 20.56 4.61 -11.40
N SER A 200 19.33 4.43 -11.88
CA SER A 200 18.27 5.45 -11.87
C SER A 200 17.94 5.94 -10.46
N VAL A 201 17.72 5.02 -9.50
CA VAL A 201 17.40 5.35 -8.11
C VAL A 201 18.60 6.03 -7.42
N ILE A 202 19.81 5.53 -7.63
CA ILE A 202 21.04 6.15 -7.09
C ILE A 202 21.15 7.59 -7.55
N LYS A 203 21.00 7.84 -8.85
CA LYS A 203 21.04 9.19 -9.39
C LYS A 203 19.92 10.06 -8.82
N ALA A 204 18.67 9.60 -8.87
CA ALA A 204 17.53 10.43 -8.49
C ALA A 204 17.51 10.78 -6.99
N VAL A 205 17.91 9.85 -6.12
CA VAL A 205 17.78 9.99 -4.68
C VAL A 205 19.07 10.46 -4.02
N TYR A 206 20.22 9.90 -4.40
CA TYR A 206 21.49 10.19 -3.72
C TYR A 206 22.26 11.34 -4.37
N VAL A 207 22.14 11.52 -5.69
CA VAL A 207 22.81 12.61 -6.41
C VAL A 207 21.90 13.83 -6.51
N ASP A 208 20.71 13.65 -7.08
CA ASP A 208 19.77 14.75 -7.35
C ASP A 208 18.94 15.13 -6.10
N LYS A 209 19.03 14.37 -4.99
CA LYS A 209 18.31 14.58 -3.73
C LYS A 209 16.80 14.84 -3.90
N ARG A 210 16.16 14.12 -4.83
CA ARG A 210 14.72 14.30 -5.11
C ARG A 210 13.89 13.49 -4.12
N GLU A 211 12.91 14.14 -3.51
CA GLU A 211 11.87 13.47 -2.72
C GLU A 211 10.76 12.95 -3.65
N ILE A 212 10.86 11.67 -4.02
CA ILE A 212 9.91 11.02 -4.94
C ILE A 212 9.23 9.86 -4.22
N LYS A 213 7.92 9.71 -4.43
CA LYS A 213 7.15 8.56 -3.94
C LYS A 213 7.51 7.31 -4.73
N CYS A 214 7.55 6.17 -4.04
CA CYS A 214 7.89 4.89 -4.63
C CYS A 214 6.80 4.42 -5.60
N ALA A 215 7.17 4.17 -6.86
CA ALA A 215 6.25 3.60 -7.85
C ALA A 215 6.00 2.10 -7.62
N CYS A 216 6.85 1.42 -6.83
CA CYS A 216 6.80 -0.04 -6.67
C CYS A 216 5.54 -0.57 -5.97
N VAL A 217 4.75 0.30 -5.34
CA VAL A 217 3.49 -0.04 -4.65
C VAL A 217 2.26 0.40 -5.48
N GLY A 218 2.41 0.59 -6.80
CA GLY A 218 1.27 0.89 -7.69
C GLY A 218 0.66 2.28 -7.47
N GLY A 219 1.44 3.25 -7.02
CA GLY A 219 1.04 4.67 -6.91
C GLY A 219 0.12 5.07 -5.76
N SER A 220 -0.38 4.12 -4.97
CA SER A 220 -1.26 4.39 -3.81
C SER A 220 -0.52 4.63 -2.48
N GLY A 221 0.81 4.42 -2.45
CA GLY A 221 1.62 4.50 -1.23
C GLY A 221 2.35 5.84 -1.05
N SER A 222 2.34 6.38 0.18
CA SER A 222 3.23 7.46 0.62
C SER A 222 4.63 6.94 0.99
N VAL A 223 5.10 5.89 0.32
CA VAL A 223 6.40 5.27 0.60
C VAL A 223 7.49 6.10 -0.08
N PRO A 224 8.55 6.52 0.61
CA PRO A 224 9.68 7.15 -0.06
C PRO A 224 10.42 6.13 -0.95
N LEU A 225 10.73 6.53 -2.19
CA LEU A 225 11.32 5.68 -3.22
C LEU A 225 12.68 5.07 -2.81
N GLY A 226 13.50 5.85 -2.12
CA GLY A 226 14.95 5.63 -2.01
C GLY A 226 15.37 4.24 -1.55
N PHE A 227 15.13 3.91 -0.29
CA PHE A 227 15.67 2.67 0.30
C PHE A 227 14.99 1.42 -0.28
N VAL A 228 13.67 1.46 -0.45
CA VAL A 228 12.88 0.27 -0.84
C VAL A 228 13.16 -0.11 -2.29
N SER A 229 13.09 0.86 -3.22
CA SER A 229 13.32 0.59 -4.64
C SER A 229 14.77 0.24 -4.94
N LEU A 230 15.74 0.84 -4.23
CA LEU A 230 17.14 0.44 -4.37
C LEU A 230 17.36 -1.01 -3.92
N THR A 231 16.82 -1.37 -2.75
CA THR A 231 16.94 -2.74 -2.21
C THR A 231 16.35 -3.76 -3.17
N GLU A 232 15.19 -3.47 -3.75
CA GLU A 232 14.53 -4.33 -4.73
C GLU A 232 15.37 -4.55 -5.99
N ASN A 233 15.88 -3.47 -6.60
CA ASN A 233 16.73 -3.58 -7.79
C ASN A 233 18.03 -4.35 -7.49
N LEU A 234 18.61 -4.16 -6.31
CA LEU A 234 19.79 -4.91 -5.87
C LEU A 234 19.48 -6.39 -5.60
N MET A 235 18.32 -6.71 -5.02
CA MET A 235 17.88 -8.10 -4.86
C MET A 235 17.72 -8.80 -6.21
N MET A 236 17.17 -8.09 -7.21
CA MET A 236 17.00 -8.61 -8.56
C MET A 236 18.36 -8.91 -9.22
N VAL A 237 19.32 -7.99 -9.12
CA VAL A 237 20.69 -8.19 -9.63
C VAL A 237 21.39 -9.31 -8.86
N GLY A 238 21.32 -9.29 -7.52
CA GLY A 238 21.95 -10.28 -6.65
C GLY A 238 21.43 -11.70 -6.91
N MET A 239 20.12 -11.85 -7.07
CA MET A 239 19.50 -13.14 -7.41
C MET A 239 19.88 -13.60 -8.81
N ALA A 240 19.92 -12.69 -9.78
CA ALA A 240 20.33 -13.05 -11.14
C ALA A 240 21.80 -13.50 -11.19
N VAL A 241 22.70 -12.85 -10.44
CA VAL A 241 24.10 -13.30 -10.27
C VAL A 241 24.17 -14.63 -9.52
N TRP A 242 23.38 -14.81 -8.48
CA TRP A 242 23.32 -16.07 -7.72
C TRP A 242 22.93 -17.25 -8.60
N VAL A 243 21.83 -17.11 -9.36
CA VAL A 243 21.40 -18.15 -10.31
C VAL A 243 22.46 -18.37 -11.38
N LEU A 244 23.13 -17.31 -11.87
CA LEU A 244 24.21 -17.44 -12.84
C LEU A 244 25.42 -18.20 -12.29
N VAL A 245 25.76 -18.06 -11.01
CA VAL A 245 26.91 -18.74 -10.39
C VAL A 245 26.57 -20.17 -9.97
N MET A 246 25.34 -20.42 -9.51
CA MET A 246 24.95 -21.71 -8.91
C MET A 246 24.34 -22.69 -9.92
N HIS A 247 23.79 -22.22 -11.04
CA HIS A 247 23.14 -23.06 -12.07
C HIS A 247 23.95 -23.14 -13.38
N HIS A 248 25.25 -22.85 -13.35
CA HIS A 248 26.14 -22.90 -14.51
C HIS A 248 27.32 -23.84 -14.32
#